data_AF-A0A250FPV2-F1
#
_entry.id   AF-A0A250FPV2-F1
#
_cell.length_a   1.000
_cell.length_b   1.000
_cell.length_c   1.000
_cell.angle_alpha   90.00
_cell.angle_beta   90.00
_cell.angle_gamma   90.00
#
_symmetry.space_group_name_H-M   'P 1'
#
loop_
_entity.id
_entity.type
_entity.pdbx_description
1 polymer ?
#
loop_
_entity_poly.entity_id
_entity_poly.type
_entity_poly.pdbx_seq_one_letter_code
_entity_poly.pdbx_strand_id
1 'polypeptide(L)'
;MKKIVYFALSLALLSSCSKVSGFDTPDVQQLEKQQQEKANAFNGTRITYAQLRAKVTPSFTQYTDNDAFEGYVISSDEAGNFYKKVYVQAPDKSGTIAVAIDKKGLYGEYPVGTKVQVRLKGTTVWYSGRYSTLEVGYGHGKTTGGNVKISNLPSAMYQEVLVSTGEKIGIDQLATTFDNLSFDKQAQNNKLLILNGVSFENSAVGKTFHISTNQYNTTYNLTDGAGGTLPFLTSSFAAYIKDIVPSGRLRITGVLTRYGSSPQFYINSVNDIQKIN
;
A
#
# COMPACT_ATOMS: atom_id res chain seq x y z
N MET A 1 13.52 79.81 -36.21
CA MET A 1 13.94 79.09 -34.98
C MET A 1 12.69 78.55 -34.29
N LYS A 2 12.33 77.29 -34.54
CA LYS A 2 11.13 76.64 -33.98
C LYS A 2 11.60 75.51 -33.06
N LYS A 3 11.22 75.60 -31.77
CA LYS A 3 11.62 74.68 -30.71
C LYS A 3 10.80 73.39 -30.83
N ILE A 4 11.49 72.25 -30.90
CA ILE A 4 10.91 70.90 -30.90
C ILE A 4 10.66 70.51 -29.45
N VAL A 5 9.41 70.22 -29.11
CA VAL A 5 8.99 69.73 -27.79
C VAL A 5 8.88 68.21 -27.87
N TYR A 6 9.74 67.50 -27.14
CA TYR A 6 9.69 66.05 -26.99
C TYR A 6 8.61 65.69 -25.95
N PHE A 7 7.57 64.98 -26.38
CA PHE A 7 6.57 64.39 -25.48
C PHE A 7 7.06 62.99 -25.07
N ALA A 8 7.52 62.85 -23.82
CA ALA A 8 7.93 61.57 -23.26
C ALA A 8 6.69 60.73 -22.94
N LEU A 9 6.45 59.69 -23.73
CA LEU A 9 5.39 58.70 -23.49
C LEU A 9 5.88 57.69 -22.43
N SER A 10 5.55 57.95 -21.16
CA SER A 10 5.80 57.03 -20.06
C SER A 10 4.85 55.84 -20.14
N LEU A 11 5.34 54.71 -20.65
CA LEU A 11 4.63 53.43 -20.68
C LEU A 11 4.61 52.82 -19.26
N ALA A 12 3.54 53.08 -18.52
CA ALA A 12 3.29 52.42 -17.24
C ALA A 12 2.87 50.97 -17.49
N LEU A 13 3.85 50.06 -17.51
CA LEU A 13 3.63 48.62 -17.42
C LEU A 13 3.20 48.30 -15.98
N LEU A 14 1.89 48.38 -15.72
CA LEU A 14 1.30 47.79 -14.53
C LEU A 14 1.44 46.26 -14.65
N SER A 15 2.39 45.72 -13.89
CA SER A 15 2.53 44.31 -13.60
C SER A 15 1.26 43.82 -12.90
N SER A 16 0.27 43.35 -13.67
CA SER A 16 -0.78 42.50 -13.13
C SER A 16 -0.19 41.12 -12.85
N CYS A 17 0.59 41.02 -11.78
CA CYS A 17 0.74 39.76 -11.09
C CYS A 17 -0.60 39.53 -10.39
N SER A 18 -1.60 39.02 -11.11
CA SER A 18 -2.71 38.37 -10.44
C SER A 18 -2.09 37.23 -9.67
N LYS A 19 -1.90 37.44 -8.36
CA LYS A 19 -1.91 36.32 -7.44
C LYS A 19 -3.19 35.58 -7.78
N VAL A 20 -3.08 34.41 -8.40
CA VAL A 20 -4.17 33.46 -8.49
C VAL A 20 -4.37 32.96 -7.05
N SER A 21 -4.92 33.84 -6.20
CA SER A 21 -5.36 33.53 -4.85
C SER A 21 -6.71 32.87 -5.00
N GLY A 22 -6.69 31.56 -5.18
CA GLY A 22 -7.89 30.78 -5.45
C GLY A 22 -7.59 29.30 -5.72
N PHE A 23 -6.51 28.75 -5.17
CA PHE A 23 -6.51 27.31 -4.94
C PHE A 23 -7.44 27.10 -3.75
N ASP A 24 -8.73 26.93 -4.04
CA ASP A 24 -9.68 26.45 -3.06
C ASP A 24 -9.15 25.14 -2.52
N THR A 25 -8.97 25.07 -1.20
CA THR A 25 -8.69 23.81 -0.54
C THR A 25 -9.83 22.85 -0.88
N PRO A 26 -9.56 21.64 -1.38
CA PRO A 26 -10.61 20.70 -1.76
C PRO A 26 -11.58 20.48 -0.60
N ASP A 27 -12.89 20.52 -0.88
CA ASP A 27 -13.91 20.21 0.11
C ASP A 27 -13.88 18.71 0.43
N VAL A 28 -13.15 18.36 1.49
CA VAL A 28 -12.95 16.99 1.94
C VAL A 28 -14.29 16.35 2.35
N GLN A 29 -15.22 17.11 2.94
CA GLN A 29 -16.51 16.58 3.36
C GLN A 29 -17.38 16.19 2.17
N GLN A 30 -17.36 17.02 1.12
CA GLN A 30 -18.06 16.71 -0.13
C GLN A 30 -17.48 15.45 -0.77
N LEU A 31 -16.15 15.29 -0.80
CA LEU A 31 -15.49 14.12 -1.36
C LEU A 31 -15.82 12.84 -0.57
N GLU A 32 -15.78 12.89 0.76
CA GLU A 32 -16.16 11.76 1.62
C GLU A 32 -17.61 11.33 1.38
N LYS A 33 -18.53 12.31 1.28
CA LYS A 33 -19.94 12.04 0.97
C LYS A 33 -20.11 11.37 -0.39
N GLN A 34 -19.43 11.86 -1.43
CA GLN A 34 -19.47 11.24 -2.77
C GLN A 34 -18.93 9.81 -2.77
N GLN A 35 -17.85 9.55 -2.05
CA GLN A 35 -17.27 8.21 -1.89
C GLN A 35 -18.27 7.27 -1.19
N GLN A 36 -18.88 7.73 -0.10
CA GLN A 36 -19.85 6.95 0.64
C GLN A 36 -21.12 6.66 -0.19
N GLU A 37 -21.65 7.64 -0.92
CA GLU A 37 -22.76 7.45 -1.86
C GLU A 37 -22.41 6.43 -2.94
N LYS A 38 -21.21 6.51 -3.53
CA LYS A 38 -20.74 5.55 -4.52
C LYS A 38 -20.66 4.13 -3.93
N ALA A 39 -20.12 3.96 -2.72
CA ALA A 39 -20.03 2.67 -2.05
C ALA A 39 -21.42 2.10 -1.69
N ASN A 40 -22.35 2.95 -1.24
CA ASN A 40 -23.71 2.57 -0.87
C ASN A 40 -24.58 2.19 -2.09
N ALA A 41 -24.29 2.75 -3.26
CA ALA A 41 -24.96 2.40 -4.50
C ALA A 41 -24.70 0.95 -4.97
N PHE A 42 -23.78 0.23 -4.34
CA PHE A 42 -23.54 -1.18 -4.65
C PHE A 42 -24.76 -2.04 -4.28
N ASN A 43 -25.33 -2.67 -5.30
CA ASN A 43 -26.53 -3.51 -5.21
C ASN A 43 -26.24 -5.03 -5.19
N GLY A 44 -24.98 -5.41 -5.04
CA GLY A 44 -24.56 -6.80 -4.96
C GLY A 44 -24.41 -7.31 -3.53
N THR A 45 -23.84 -8.51 -3.39
CA THR A 45 -23.65 -9.16 -2.10
C THR A 45 -22.29 -8.79 -1.50
N ARG A 46 -22.26 -8.37 -0.24
CA ARG A 46 -21.00 -8.20 0.50
C ARG A 46 -20.60 -9.55 1.08
N ILE A 47 -19.40 -10.01 0.79
CA ILE A 47 -18.89 -11.33 1.21
C ILE A 47 -17.69 -11.21 2.14
N THR A 48 -17.56 -12.16 3.05
CA THR A 48 -16.39 -12.25 3.96
C THR A 48 -15.16 -12.75 3.23
N TYR A 49 -13.98 -12.59 3.85
CA TYR A 49 -12.75 -13.18 3.31
C TYR A 49 -12.87 -14.71 3.15
N ALA A 50 -13.48 -15.40 4.11
CA ALA A 50 -13.65 -16.86 4.06
C ALA A 50 -14.54 -17.29 2.88
N GLN A 51 -15.65 -16.59 2.64
CA GLN A 51 -16.53 -16.84 1.50
C GLN A 51 -15.81 -16.59 0.17
N LEU A 52 -15.08 -15.48 0.06
CA LEU A 52 -14.29 -15.18 -1.13
C LEU A 52 -13.18 -16.23 -1.34
N ARG A 53 -12.45 -16.59 -0.29
CA ARG A 53 -11.38 -17.58 -0.35
C ARG A 53 -11.87 -18.95 -0.81
N ALA A 54 -13.08 -19.36 -0.41
CA ALA A 54 -13.71 -20.61 -0.82
C ALA A 54 -14.07 -20.64 -2.32
N LYS A 55 -14.35 -19.47 -2.92
CA LYS A 55 -14.65 -19.34 -4.36
C LYS A 55 -13.41 -19.26 -5.25
N VAL A 56 -12.25 -18.87 -4.70
CA VAL A 56 -11.04 -18.63 -5.50
C VAL A 56 -10.08 -19.82 -5.49
N THR A 57 -9.66 -20.24 -6.68
CA THR A 57 -8.71 -21.35 -6.87
C THR A 57 -7.30 -20.84 -7.23
N PRO A 58 -6.27 -21.70 -7.25
CA PRO A 58 -4.95 -21.35 -7.78
C PRO A 58 -4.89 -21.08 -9.29
N SER A 59 -6.02 -21.15 -10.00
CA SER A 59 -6.14 -20.84 -11.42
C SER A 59 -6.74 -19.45 -11.62
N PHE A 60 -6.32 -18.75 -12.68
CA PHE A 60 -6.94 -17.48 -13.07
C PHE A 60 -8.37 -17.71 -13.54
N THR A 61 -9.32 -16.98 -12.98
CA THR A 61 -10.74 -17.10 -13.35
C THR A 61 -11.38 -15.73 -13.33
N GLN A 62 -12.28 -15.48 -14.29
CA GLN A 62 -13.12 -14.29 -14.25
C GLN A 62 -14.20 -14.46 -13.18
N TYR A 63 -14.35 -13.48 -12.30
CA TYR A 63 -15.35 -13.51 -11.25
C TYR A 63 -16.70 -13.02 -11.81
N THR A 64 -17.73 -13.85 -11.80
CA THR A 64 -19.01 -13.58 -12.47
C THR A 64 -20.10 -13.05 -11.54
N ASP A 65 -20.06 -13.44 -10.26
CA ASP A 65 -21.06 -13.05 -9.27
C ASP A 65 -20.94 -11.56 -8.95
N ASN A 66 -22.08 -10.92 -8.64
CA ASN A 66 -22.11 -9.52 -8.21
C ASN A 66 -21.76 -9.41 -6.72
N ASP A 67 -20.53 -9.80 -6.37
CA ASP A 67 -20.05 -9.74 -4.99
C ASP A 67 -19.04 -8.61 -4.79
N ALA A 68 -18.91 -8.14 -3.54
CA ALA A 68 -17.86 -7.25 -3.10
C ALA A 68 -17.25 -7.71 -1.78
N PHE A 69 -15.93 -7.55 -1.66
CA PHE A 69 -15.20 -7.71 -0.40
C PHE A 69 -14.93 -6.34 0.22
N GLU A 70 -15.23 -6.16 1.50
CA GLU A 70 -14.94 -4.92 2.23
C GLU A 70 -13.83 -5.14 3.24
N GLY A 71 -12.91 -4.19 3.33
CA GLY A 71 -11.79 -4.24 4.26
C GLY A 71 -10.99 -2.95 4.25
N TYR A 72 -9.87 -2.94 4.98
CA TYR A 72 -9.05 -1.75 5.17
C TYR A 72 -7.72 -1.88 4.46
N VAL A 73 -7.27 -0.78 3.86
CA VAL A 73 -5.97 -0.69 3.22
C VAL A 73 -4.87 -0.73 4.28
N ILE A 74 -3.92 -1.65 4.11
CA ILE A 74 -2.78 -1.85 5.04
C ILE A 74 -1.41 -1.58 4.39
N SER A 75 -1.38 -1.29 3.10
CA SER A 75 -0.15 -1.01 2.34
C SER A 75 -0.16 0.38 1.71
N SER A 76 1.00 0.98 1.53
CA SER A 76 1.20 2.26 0.84
C SER A 76 2.31 2.16 -0.19
N ASP A 77 2.09 2.68 -1.40
CA ASP A 77 3.12 2.80 -2.43
C ASP A 77 3.92 4.12 -2.33
N GLU A 78 3.65 4.97 -1.32
CA GLU A 78 4.28 6.27 -1.12
C GLU A 78 5.81 6.18 -1.00
N ALA A 79 6.29 5.32 -0.10
CA ALA A 79 7.73 5.16 0.13
C ALA A 79 8.36 4.10 -0.78
N GLY A 80 7.64 3.56 -1.78
CA GLY A 80 8.20 2.68 -2.81
C GLY A 80 8.50 1.22 -2.42
N ASN A 81 8.12 0.80 -1.20
CA ASN A 81 8.30 -0.61 -0.78
C ASN A 81 7.19 -1.53 -1.32
N PHE A 82 5.99 -0.99 -1.49
CA PHE A 82 4.89 -1.62 -2.23
C PHE A 82 4.75 -0.99 -3.61
N TYR A 83 4.37 -1.79 -4.60
CA TYR A 83 4.33 -1.34 -5.99
C TYR A 83 3.12 -1.91 -6.73
N LYS A 84 2.25 -1.02 -7.24
CA LYS A 84 1.11 -1.37 -8.09
C LYS A 84 0.17 -2.44 -7.50
N LYS A 85 0.16 -2.57 -6.16
CA LYS A 85 -0.70 -3.46 -5.40
C LYS A 85 -1.17 -2.76 -4.13
N VAL A 86 -2.47 -2.86 -3.85
CA VAL A 86 -3.08 -2.43 -2.59
C VAL A 86 -3.50 -3.67 -1.81
N TYR A 87 -2.98 -3.82 -0.60
CA TYR A 87 -3.36 -4.89 0.31
C TYR A 87 -4.54 -4.44 1.15
N VAL A 88 -5.63 -5.20 1.10
CA VAL A 88 -6.89 -4.91 1.77
C VAL A 88 -7.19 -6.03 2.77
N GLN A 89 -7.08 -5.72 4.06
CA GLN A 89 -7.28 -6.66 5.16
C GLN A 89 -8.74 -6.66 5.61
N ALA A 90 -9.29 -7.84 5.85
CA ALA A 90 -10.64 -7.99 6.38
C ALA A 90 -10.77 -7.32 7.77
N PRO A 91 -11.94 -6.73 8.12
CA PRO A 91 -12.16 -6.10 9.42
C PRO A 91 -11.92 -7.02 10.62
N ASP A 92 -12.23 -8.31 10.46
CA ASP A 92 -12.03 -9.37 11.46
C ASP A 92 -10.61 -9.96 11.46
N LYS A 93 -9.70 -9.42 10.63
CA LYS A 93 -8.32 -9.89 10.46
C LYS A 93 -8.22 -11.35 10.00
N SER A 94 -9.29 -11.92 9.43
CA SER A 94 -9.31 -13.30 8.93
C SER A 94 -8.35 -13.51 7.76
N GLY A 95 -8.16 -12.51 6.92
CA GLY A 95 -7.19 -12.52 5.83
C GLY A 95 -7.09 -11.20 5.07
N THR A 96 -6.25 -11.19 4.05
CA THR A 96 -5.96 -10.03 3.21
C THR A 96 -6.02 -10.42 1.74
N ILE A 97 -6.56 -9.54 0.90
CA ILE A 97 -6.48 -9.65 -0.55
C ILE A 97 -5.53 -8.59 -1.12
N ALA A 98 -4.92 -8.86 -2.27
CA ALA A 98 -4.10 -7.89 -2.99
C ALA A 98 -4.79 -7.46 -4.29
N VAL A 99 -5.06 -6.17 -4.45
CA VAL A 99 -5.66 -5.60 -5.65
C VAL A 99 -4.55 -5.03 -6.52
N ALA A 100 -4.30 -5.63 -7.69
CA ALA A 100 -3.26 -5.20 -8.62
C ALA A 100 -3.79 -4.09 -9.54
N ILE A 101 -3.13 -2.92 -9.57
CA ILE A 101 -3.61 -1.71 -10.25
C ILE A 101 -2.48 -1.08 -11.06
N ASP A 102 -2.75 -0.68 -12.30
CA ASP A 102 -1.75 -0.09 -13.20
C ASP A 102 -1.54 1.40 -12.96
N LYS A 103 -1.39 1.77 -11.68
CA LYS A 103 -1.25 3.15 -11.23
C LYS A 103 -0.23 3.25 -10.08
N LYS A 104 0.46 4.39 -10.02
CA LYS A 104 1.30 4.81 -8.88
C LYS A 104 0.60 5.95 -8.14
N GLY A 105 1.01 6.19 -6.90
CA GLY A 105 0.44 7.25 -6.08
C GLY A 105 -0.92 6.85 -5.49
N LEU A 106 -1.15 5.54 -5.33
CA LEU A 106 -2.38 5.01 -4.77
C LEU A 106 -2.54 5.43 -3.30
N TYR A 107 -1.45 5.71 -2.58
CA TYR A 107 -1.46 6.25 -1.23
C TYR A 107 -2.26 7.55 -1.08
N GLY A 108 -2.33 8.38 -2.13
CA GLY A 108 -3.07 9.64 -2.10
C GLY A 108 -4.59 9.45 -2.21
N GLU A 109 -5.03 8.35 -2.83
CA GLU A 109 -6.45 8.00 -2.98
C GLU A 109 -6.93 7.04 -1.88
N TYR A 110 -6.04 6.14 -1.45
CA TYR A 110 -6.33 5.08 -0.49
C TYR A 110 -5.23 5.02 0.58
N PRO A 111 -5.11 6.04 1.44
CA PRO A 111 -4.13 6.01 2.53
C PRO A 111 -4.40 4.81 3.46
N VAL A 112 -3.35 4.33 4.12
CA VAL A 112 -3.47 3.25 5.12
C VAL A 112 -4.56 3.59 6.15
N GLY A 113 -5.39 2.60 6.47
CA GLY A 113 -6.56 2.79 7.33
C GLY A 113 -7.87 3.01 6.59
N THR A 114 -7.84 3.36 5.29
CA THR A 114 -9.04 3.60 4.50
C THR A 114 -9.82 2.32 4.29
N LYS A 115 -11.12 2.33 4.57
CA LYS A 115 -12.01 1.23 4.27
C LYS A 115 -12.48 1.32 2.83
N VAL A 116 -12.31 0.22 2.11
CA VAL A 116 -12.62 0.09 0.68
C VAL A 116 -13.54 -1.09 0.43
N GLN A 117 -14.38 -0.94 -0.58
CA GLN A 117 -15.20 -1.98 -1.17
C GLN A 117 -14.56 -2.42 -2.50
N VAL A 118 -14.12 -3.68 -2.55
CA VAL A 118 -13.53 -4.32 -3.72
C VAL A 118 -14.61 -5.09 -4.47
N ARG A 119 -15.15 -4.49 -5.55
CA ARG A 119 -16.19 -5.07 -6.40
C ARG A 119 -15.59 -6.09 -7.36
N LEU A 120 -16.07 -7.32 -7.30
CA LEU A 120 -15.38 -8.46 -7.92
C LEU A 120 -15.89 -8.75 -9.33
N LYS A 121 -17.15 -8.45 -9.65
CA LYS A 121 -17.75 -8.80 -10.93
C LYS A 121 -16.94 -8.30 -12.13
N GLY A 122 -16.59 -9.20 -13.04
CA GLY A 122 -15.82 -8.92 -14.25
C GLY A 122 -14.31 -8.82 -14.05
N THR A 123 -13.82 -8.80 -12.80
CA THR A 123 -12.39 -8.89 -12.50
C THR A 123 -11.86 -10.30 -12.75
N THR A 124 -10.55 -10.43 -12.85
CA THR A 124 -9.86 -11.72 -12.71
C THR A 124 -9.46 -11.91 -11.26
N VAL A 125 -9.63 -13.11 -10.75
CA VAL A 125 -9.18 -13.53 -9.42
C VAL A 125 -8.34 -14.80 -9.52
N TRP A 126 -7.43 -14.98 -8.57
CA TRP A 126 -6.73 -16.23 -8.34
C TRP A 126 -6.11 -16.25 -6.94
N TYR A 127 -5.75 -17.43 -6.46
CA TYR A 127 -4.94 -17.59 -5.27
C TYR A 127 -3.49 -17.85 -5.65
N SER A 128 -2.62 -16.88 -5.42
CA SER A 128 -1.20 -17.04 -5.67
C SER A 128 -0.56 -17.91 -4.58
N GLY A 129 -0.27 -19.17 -4.88
CA GLY A 129 0.45 -20.05 -3.97
C GLY A 129 1.85 -19.52 -3.61
N ARG A 130 2.48 -18.77 -4.52
CA ARG A 130 3.79 -18.14 -4.29
C ARG A 130 3.74 -17.05 -3.23
N TYR A 131 2.73 -16.20 -3.25
CA TYR A 131 2.61 -15.11 -2.28
C TYR A 131 1.68 -15.45 -1.09
N SER A 132 1.01 -16.61 -1.16
CA SER A 132 -0.05 -17.02 -0.23
C SER A 132 -1.13 -15.95 -0.09
N THR A 133 -1.52 -15.36 -1.23
CA THR A 133 -2.41 -14.20 -1.30
C THR A 133 -3.48 -14.45 -2.34
N LEU A 134 -4.72 -14.06 -2.04
CA LEU A 134 -5.76 -13.91 -3.03
C LEU A 134 -5.54 -12.59 -3.76
N GLU A 135 -5.40 -12.63 -5.07
CA GLU A 135 -5.20 -11.43 -5.88
C GLU A 135 -6.39 -11.14 -6.79
N VAL A 136 -6.68 -9.86 -6.96
CA VAL A 136 -7.73 -9.31 -7.83
C VAL A 136 -7.07 -8.40 -8.88
N GLY A 137 -7.46 -8.54 -10.14
CA GLY A 137 -6.86 -7.83 -11.27
C GLY A 137 -7.71 -7.90 -12.53
N TYR A 138 -7.10 -7.73 -13.70
CA TYR A 138 -7.77 -7.87 -15.00
C TYR A 138 -6.91 -8.65 -15.99
N GLY A 139 -7.27 -9.91 -16.23
CA GLY A 139 -6.48 -10.86 -16.99
C GLY A 139 -5.27 -11.38 -16.21
N HIS A 140 -4.36 -12.02 -16.94
CA HIS A 140 -3.13 -12.58 -16.38
C HIS A 140 -2.01 -12.52 -17.42
N GLY A 141 -0.78 -12.78 -16.98
CA GLY A 141 0.38 -12.79 -17.84
C GLY A 141 1.55 -13.49 -17.19
N LYS A 142 2.75 -13.21 -17.69
CA LYS A 142 4.00 -13.73 -17.14
C LYS A 142 4.96 -12.60 -16.82
N THR A 143 5.77 -12.79 -15.78
CA THR A 143 6.99 -11.98 -15.54
C THR A 143 8.02 -12.27 -16.64
N THR A 144 9.05 -11.42 -16.77
CA THR A 144 10.19 -11.68 -17.64
C THR A 144 10.85 -13.04 -17.35
N GLY A 145 10.89 -13.45 -16.08
CA GLY A 145 11.38 -14.76 -15.65
C GLY A 145 10.37 -15.91 -15.84
N GLY A 146 9.33 -15.75 -16.65
CA GLY A 146 8.36 -16.81 -16.99
C GLY A 146 7.29 -17.12 -15.94
N ASN A 147 7.42 -16.60 -14.72
CA ASN A 147 6.43 -16.83 -13.66
C ASN A 147 5.07 -16.24 -14.01
N VAL A 148 4.00 -17.00 -13.82
CA VAL A 148 2.63 -16.50 -13.98
C VAL A 148 2.31 -15.43 -12.94
N LYS A 149 1.51 -14.44 -13.33
CA LYS A 149 1.04 -13.35 -12.47
C LYS A 149 -0.33 -12.88 -12.91
N ILE A 150 -1.08 -12.32 -11.99
CA ILE A 150 -2.26 -11.53 -12.35
C ILE A 150 -1.83 -10.26 -13.08
N SER A 151 -2.65 -9.83 -14.04
CA SER A 151 -2.47 -8.54 -14.72
C SER A 151 -3.22 -7.45 -13.97
N ASN A 152 -2.71 -6.23 -14.07
CA ASN A 152 -3.20 -5.10 -13.30
C ASN A 152 -4.55 -4.61 -13.84
N LEU A 153 -5.41 -4.11 -12.95
CA LEU A 153 -6.56 -3.29 -13.32
C LEU A 153 -6.09 -2.04 -14.07
N PRO A 154 -6.61 -1.75 -15.27
CA PRO A 154 -6.30 -0.51 -15.97
C PRO A 154 -6.77 0.72 -15.18
N SER A 155 -6.11 1.87 -15.40
CA SER A 155 -6.47 3.14 -14.78
C SER A 155 -7.93 3.57 -15.05
N ALA A 156 -8.52 3.13 -16.17
CA ALA A 156 -9.92 3.40 -16.51
C ALA A 156 -10.94 2.52 -15.74
N MET A 157 -10.49 1.43 -15.10
CA MET A 157 -11.35 0.45 -14.46
C MET A 157 -11.22 0.44 -12.94
N TYR A 158 -10.03 0.72 -12.40
CA TYR A 158 -9.77 0.46 -10.97
C TYR A 158 -10.68 1.24 -10.02
N GLN A 159 -11.15 2.44 -10.38
CA GLN A 159 -12.05 3.24 -9.53
C GLN A 159 -13.48 2.69 -9.46
N GLU A 160 -13.85 1.78 -10.36
CA GLU A 160 -15.11 1.02 -10.27
C GLU A 160 -14.93 -0.28 -9.48
N VAL A 161 -13.69 -0.77 -9.36
CA VAL A 161 -13.36 -2.00 -8.64
C VAL A 161 -13.01 -1.72 -7.19
N LEU A 162 -12.14 -0.75 -6.92
CA LEU A 162 -11.69 -0.35 -5.59
C LEU A 162 -12.35 0.98 -5.23
N VAL A 163 -13.41 0.92 -4.41
CA VAL A 163 -14.21 2.09 -4.05
C VAL A 163 -13.98 2.44 -2.59
N SER A 164 -13.51 3.65 -2.30
CA SER A 164 -13.44 4.15 -0.91
C SER A 164 -14.86 4.28 -0.32
N THR A 165 -15.02 3.91 0.95
CA THR A 165 -16.28 4.08 1.67
C THR A 165 -16.38 5.41 2.42
N GLY A 166 -15.30 6.20 2.44
CA GLY A 166 -15.13 7.40 3.27
C GLY A 166 -14.74 7.11 4.72
N GLU A 167 -14.87 5.86 5.19
CA GLU A 167 -14.45 5.46 6.53
C GLU A 167 -12.93 5.23 6.61
N LYS A 168 -12.30 5.68 7.69
CA LYS A 168 -10.88 5.45 7.99
C LYS A 168 -10.67 5.14 9.47
N ILE A 169 -9.86 4.13 9.75
CA ILE A 169 -9.48 3.76 11.12
C ILE A 169 -7.96 3.76 11.33
N GLY A 170 -7.54 3.80 12.60
CA GLY A 170 -6.14 3.83 12.99
C GLY A 170 -5.43 2.48 12.88
N ILE A 171 -4.11 2.53 12.73
CA ILE A 171 -3.23 1.35 12.58
C ILE A 171 -3.37 0.37 13.75
N ASP A 172 -3.45 0.86 14.99
CA ASP A 172 -3.54 -0.01 16.17
C ASP A 172 -4.83 -0.88 16.18
N GLN A 173 -5.90 -0.43 15.52
CA GLN A 173 -7.12 -1.23 15.37
C GLN A 173 -6.94 -2.34 14.32
N LEU A 174 -6.15 -2.07 13.28
CA LEU A 174 -5.91 -2.98 12.15
C LEU A 174 -4.86 -4.03 12.44
N ALA A 175 -3.78 -3.65 13.12
CA ALA A 175 -2.63 -4.51 13.29
C ALA A 175 -2.87 -5.62 14.31
N THR A 176 -2.15 -6.73 14.15
CA THR A 176 -1.96 -7.73 15.21
C THR A 176 -0.60 -7.50 15.84
N THR A 177 -0.56 -7.31 17.17
CA THR A 177 0.68 -7.03 17.89
C THR A 177 1.33 -8.32 18.38
N PHE A 178 2.65 -8.43 18.25
CA PHE A 178 3.46 -9.51 18.79
C PHE A 178 4.67 -8.95 19.54
N ASP A 179 4.91 -9.45 20.76
CA ASP A 179 6.07 -9.08 21.60
C ASP A 179 7.29 -10.00 21.40
N ASN A 180 7.16 -11.00 20.53
CA ASN A 180 8.23 -11.86 20.05
C ASN A 180 7.90 -12.37 18.64
N LEU A 181 8.86 -13.03 18.00
CA LEU A 181 8.83 -13.54 16.65
C LEU A 181 8.53 -15.04 16.58
N SER A 182 8.15 -15.68 17.70
CA SER A 182 7.82 -17.11 17.78
C SER A 182 6.35 -17.43 17.46
N PHE A 183 5.65 -16.51 16.79
CA PHE A 183 4.28 -16.73 16.31
C PHE A 183 4.22 -17.53 15.00
N ASP A 184 3.03 -18.06 14.70
CA ASP A 184 2.75 -18.72 13.42
C ASP A 184 2.74 -17.72 12.27
N LYS A 185 3.87 -17.64 11.56
CA LYS A 185 4.05 -16.74 10.41
C LYS A 185 3.16 -17.08 9.23
N GLN A 186 2.63 -18.30 9.12
CA GLN A 186 1.71 -18.67 8.04
C GLN A 186 0.30 -18.14 8.33
N ALA A 187 -0.17 -18.24 9.57
CA ALA A 187 -1.44 -17.66 10.00
C ALA A 187 -1.49 -16.12 9.86
N GLN A 188 -0.32 -15.48 9.81
CA GLN A 188 -0.16 -14.04 9.65
C GLN A 188 0.16 -13.58 8.22
N ASN A 189 0.09 -14.47 7.22
CA ASN A 189 0.38 -14.13 5.83
C ASN A 189 -0.46 -12.94 5.33
N ASN A 190 0.25 -11.97 4.77
CA ASN A 190 -0.23 -10.72 4.18
C ASN A 190 -1.01 -9.81 5.14
N LYS A 191 -0.84 -9.97 6.45
CA LYS A 191 -1.51 -9.15 7.47
C LYS A 191 -0.61 -8.01 7.97
N LEU A 192 -1.24 -6.95 8.47
CA LEU A 192 -0.57 -5.86 9.16
C LEU A 192 -0.20 -6.29 10.58
N LEU A 193 1.07 -6.20 10.92
CA LEU A 193 1.59 -6.55 12.23
C LEU A 193 2.30 -5.37 12.88
N ILE A 194 2.28 -5.38 14.21
CA ILE A 194 3.18 -4.57 15.04
C ILE A 194 4.09 -5.55 15.76
N LEU A 195 5.40 -5.42 15.53
CA LEU A 195 6.43 -6.21 16.20
C LEU A 195 7.07 -5.35 17.28
N ASN A 196 6.87 -5.73 18.52
CA ASN A 196 7.29 -4.94 19.68
C ASN A 196 8.52 -5.59 20.34
N GLY A 197 9.53 -4.78 20.65
CA GLY A 197 10.73 -5.24 21.35
C GLY A 197 11.73 -6.02 20.51
N VAL A 198 11.66 -5.89 19.18
CA VAL A 198 12.57 -6.52 18.21
C VAL A 198 13.80 -5.64 17.95
N SER A 199 14.86 -6.17 17.35
CA SER A 199 16.07 -5.42 16.95
C SER A 199 16.56 -5.93 15.60
N PHE A 200 17.30 -5.11 14.85
CA PHE A 200 18.02 -5.61 13.69
C PHE A 200 19.24 -6.44 14.14
N GLU A 201 19.61 -7.44 13.35
CA GLU A 201 20.86 -8.17 13.54
C GLU A 201 22.08 -7.22 13.55
N ASN A 202 23.09 -7.52 14.38
CA ASN A 202 24.23 -6.62 14.61
C ASN A 202 24.99 -6.25 13.32
N SER A 203 25.02 -7.16 12.34
CA SER A 203 25.69 -6.93 11.06
C SER A 203 24.95 -5.94 10.14
N ALA A 204 23.68 -5.63 10.41
CA ALA A 204 22.87 -4.67 9.67
C ALA A 204 22.93 -3.26 10.27
N VAL A 205 23.05 -3.16 11.60
CA VAL A 205 23.08 -1.90 12.34
C VAL A 205 24.17 -0.97 11.79
N GLY A 206 23.83 0.31 11.56
CA GLY A 206 24.75 1.31 11.03
C GLY A 206 24.96 1.27 9.51
N LYS A 207 24.45 0.24 8.81
CA LYS A 207 24.39 0.21 7.34
C LYS A 207 23.15 0.96 6.84
N THR A 208 23.11 1.20 5.54
CA THR A 208 21.92 1.69 4.85
C THR A 208 20.88 0.58 4.71
N PHE A 209 19.58 0.91 4.68
CA PHE A 209 18.52 -0.10 4.49
C PHE A 209 18.62 -0.89 3.19
N HIS A 210 19.33 -0.36 2.19
CA HIS A 210 19.66 -1.09 0.97
C HIS A 210 21.16 -1.09 0.68
N ILE A 211 21.68 -2.26 0.34
CA ILE A 211 23.05 -2.46 -0.13
C ILE A 211 23.03 -2.37 -1.66
N SER A 212 23.77 -1.41 -2.23
CA SER A 212 23.75 -1.09 -3.67
C SER A 212 24.17 -2.23 -4.60
N THR A 213 24.89 -3.24 -4.10
CA THR A 213 25.25 -4.44 -4.88
C THR A 213 24.07 -5.40 -5.07
N ASN A 214 22.97 -5.23 -4.33
CA ASN A 214 21.76 -6.01 -4.50
C ASN A 214 20.88 -5.40 -5.60
N GLN A 215 20.47 -6.20 -6.58
CA GLN A 215 19.73 -5.68 -7.74
C GLN A 215 18.34 -5.12 -7.39
N TYR A 216 17.57 -5.84 -6.57
CA TYR A 216 16.15 -5.52 -6.35
C TYR A 216 15.79 -5.28 -4.89
N ASN A 217 16.36 -6.04 -3.96
CA ASN A 217 15.96 -6.02 -2.57
C ASN A 217 17.16 -6.28 -1.67
N THR A 218 17.18 -5.64 -0.50
CA THR A 218 18.08 -6.02 0.60
C THR A 218 17.25 -6.66 1.70
N THR A 219 17.73 -7.79 2.21
CA THR A 219 17.10 -8.50 3.33
C THR A 219 18.05 -8.46 4.52
N TYR A 220 17.55 -7.98 5.64
CA TYR A 220 18.17 -8.12 6.95
C TYR A 220 17.30 -9.02 7.83
N ASN A 221 17.81 -9.44 8.98
CA ASN A 221 17.01 -10.13 9.98
C ASN A 221 16.64 -9.21 11.14
N LEU A 222 15.37 -9.27 11.53
CA LEU A 222 14.94 -8.89 12.86
C LEU A 222 15.17 -10.06 13.81
N THR A 223 15.57 -9.75 15.03
CA THR A 223 15.71 -10.69 16.15
C THR A 223 14.89 -10.20 17.35
N ASP A 224 14.57 -11.11 18.26
CA ASP A 224 13.96 -10.78 19.55
C ASP A 224 14.78 -11.35 20.72
N GLY A 225 14.31 -11.09 21.95
CA GLY A 225 14.93 -11.63 23.17
C GLY A 225 14.64 -13.12 23.43
N ALA A 226 13.75 -13.75 22.67
CA ALA A 226 13.36 -15.15 22.77
C ALA A 226 14.09 -16.06 21.75
N GLY A 227 15.01 -15.50 20.95
CA GLY A 227 15.75 -16.22 19.92
C GLY A 227 15.01 -16.36 18.59
N GLY A 228 13.85 -15.71 18.44
CA GLY A 228 13.10 -15.67 17.20
C GLY A 228 13.75 -14.77 16.15
N THR A 229 13.57 -15.11 14.88
CA THR A 229 14.05 -14.31 13.75
C THR A 229 12.97 -14.10 12.70
N LEU A 230 13.05 -12.98 11.98
CA LEU A 230 12.16 -12.65 10.88
C LEU A 230 12.88 -11.85 9.78
N PRO A 231 12.83 -12.28 8.51
CA PRO A 231 13.40 -11.49 7.42
C PRO A 231 12.65 -10.16 7.23
N PHE A 232 13.39 -9.06 7.28
CA PHE A 232 12.96 -7.71 6.97
C PHE A 232 13.48 -7.33 5.60
N LEU A 233 12.60 -6.90 4.70
CA LEU A 233 12.96 -6.70 3.31
C LEU A 233 12.69 -5.26 2.86
N THR A 234 13.72 -4.66 2.28
CA THR A 234 13.67 -3.30 1.70
C THR A 234 13.88 -3.36 0.19
N SER A 235 12.90 -2.86 -0.56
CA SER A 235 12.99 -2.61 -1.99
C SER A 235 14.07 -1.60 -2.34
N SER A 236 14.82 -1.81 -3.43
CA SER A 236 15.76 -0.81 -3.97
C SER A 236 15.08 0.48 -4.45
N PHE A 237 13.75 0.44 -4.64
CA PHE A 237 12.94 1.60 -4.99
C PHE A 237 12.41 2.36 -3.77
N ALA A 238 12.70 1.89 -2.55
CA ALA A 238 12.17 2.54 -1.37
C ALA A 238 12.85 3.91 -1.12
N ALA A 239 12.08 4.91 -0.68
CA ALA A 239 12.61 6.26 -0.47
C ALA A 239 13.68 6.34 0.63
N TYR A 240 13.62 5.41 1.59
CA TYR A 240 14.50 5.33 2.77
C TYR A 240 15.71 4.41 2.57
N ILE A 241 16.03 4.03 1.33
CA ILE A 241 17.14 3.09 1.04
C ILE A 241 18.50 3.53 1.60
N LYS A 242 18.71 4.85 1.80
CA LYS A 242 19.94 5.44 2.33
C LYS A 242 19.86 5.74 3.83
N ASP A 243 18.70 5.55 4.46
CA ASP A 243 18.56 5.77 5.88
C ASP A 243 19.33 4.69 6.64
N ILE A 244 19.81 5.03 7.83
CA ILE A 244 20.66 4.15 8.62
C ILE A 244 19.80 3.21 9.45
N VAL A 245 20.09 1.92 9.34
CA VAL A 245 19.46 0.87 10.15
C VAL A 245 19.75 1.15 11.63
N PRO A 246 18.71 1.39 12.45
CA PRO A 246 18.90 1.79 13.84
C PRO A 246 19.35 0.61 14.70
N SER A 247 20.15 0.93 15.72
CA SER A 247 20.42 0.03 16.84
C SER A 247 19.30 0.10 17.90
N GLY A 248 19.30 -0.89 18.79
CA GLY A 248 18.42 -0.93 19.96
C GLY A 248 17.09 -1.64 19.72
N ARG A 249 16.24 -1.64 20.75
CA ARG A 249 14.91 -2.26 20.68
C ARG A 249 13.91 -1.34 19.98
N LEU A 250 13.10 -1.93 19.13
CA LEU A 250 12.23 -1.25 18.20
C LEU A 250 10.80 -1.76 18.33
N ARG A 251 9.84 -0.88 18.07
CA ARG A 251 8.46 -1.17 17.71
C ARG A 251 8.35 -0.92 16.21
N ILE A 252 8.07 -1.97 15.44
CA ILE A 252 8.01 -1.89 13.97
C ILE A 252 6.63 -2.29 13.47
N THR A 253 6.00 -1.41 12.70
CA THR A 253 4.73 -1.69 12.00
C THR A 253 5.00 -2.11 10.56
N GLY A 254 4.37 -3.17 10.07
CA GLY A 254 4.58 -3.60 8.69
C GLY A 254 3.65 -4.72 8.25
N VAL A 255 3.66 -5.03 6.97
CA VAL A 255 2.89 -6.14 6.39
C VAL A 255 3.81 -7.37 6.27
N LEU A 256 3.39 -8.48 6.87
CA LEU A 256 4.09 -9.76 6.73
C LEU A 256 3.67 -10.44 5.43
N THR A 257 4.40 -10.25 4.34
CA THR A 257 4.16 -10.95 3.07
C THR A 257 4.91 -12.28 3.03
N ARG A 258 4.82 -12.99 1.90
CA ARG A 258 5.46 -14.30 1.70
C ARG A 258 5.95 -14.46 0.27
N TYR A 259 7.04 -15.21 0.12
CA TYR A 259 7.53 -15.71 -1.16
C TYR A 259 7.90 -17.19 -1.04
N GLY A 260 7.07 -18.07 -1.61
CA GLY A 260 7.17 -19.51 -1.39
C GLY A 260 7.02 -19.85 0.09
N SER A 261 8.02 -20.52 0.67
CA SER A 261 8.06 -20.83 2.10
C SER A 261 8.66 -19.71 2.97
N SER A 262 9.16 -18.63 2.36
CA SER A 262 9.88 -17.57 3.08
C SER A 262 8.93 -16.43 3.48
N PRO A 263 8.77 -16.12 4.79
CA PRO A 263 8.12 -14.89 5.23
C PRO A 263 8.99 -13.68 4.89
N GLN A 264 8.35 -12.53 4.59
CA GLN A 264 9.04 -11.29 4.27
C GLN A 264 8.30 -10.11 4.93
N PHE A 265 8.95 -9.39 5.82
CA PHE A 265 8.35 -8.26 6.51
C PHE A 265 8.67 -6.94 5.81
N TYR A 266 7.63 -6.22 5.37
CA TYR A 266 7.72 -4.97 4.63
C TYR A 266 7.09 -3.83 5.44
N ILE A 267 7.78 -2.70 5.55
CA ILE A 267 7.23 -1.46 6.13
C ILE A 267 6.62 -0.57 5.03
N ASN A 268 5.64 0.27 5.39
CA ASN A 268 5.08 1.26 4.48
C ASN A 268 5.97 2.51 4.40
N SER A 269 6.58 2.89 5.53
CA SER A 269 7.45 4.05 5.65
C SER A 269 8.51 3.81 6.72
N VAL A 270 9.65 4.51 6.64
CA VAL A 270 10.70 4.45 7.67
C VAL A 270 10.19 4.89 9.06
N ASN A 271 9.16 5.74 9.08
CA ASN A 271 8.50 6.18 10.31
C ASN A 271 7.76 5.04 11.05
N ASP A 272 7.53 3.91 10.37
CA ASP A 272 6.97 2.71 11.00
C ASP A 272 8.00 2.00 11.90
N ILE A 273 9.27 2.41 11.89
CA ILE A 273 10.32 1.92 12.79
C ILE A 273 10.51 2.94 13.91
N GLN A 274 10.10 2.57 15.11
CA GLN A 274 10.15 3.44 16.29
C GLN A 274 11.08 2.83 17.35
N LYS A 275 11.96 3.64 17.93
CA LYS A 275 12.75 3.20 19.09
C LYS A 275 11.86 3.10 20.32
N ILE A 276 12.01 2.01 21.07
CA ILE A 276 11.42 1.87 22.40
C ILE A 276 12.44 2.43 23.37
N ASN A 277 12.07 3.53 24.03
CA ASN A 277 12.86 4.08 25.13
C ASN A 277 12.72 3.21 26.39
#